data_AF-A0A519F390-F1
#
_entry.id   AF-A0A519F390-F1
#
_cell.length_a   1.000
_cell.length_b   1.000
_cell.length_c   1.000
_cell.angle_alpha   90.00
_cell.angle_beta   90.00
_cell.angle_gamma   90.00
#
_symmetry.space_group_name_H-M   'P 1'
#
loop_
_entity.id
_entity.type
_entity.pdbx_description
1 polymer ?
#
loop_
_entity_poly.entity_id
_entity_poly.type
_entity_poly.pdbx_seq_one_letter_code
_entity_poly.pdbx_strand_id
1 'polypeptide(L)' 'LGAKGNSTSLVGTAEQVAEALLDYYDLGITTFLIRGFDPLEDAVDYGKKLIPLTRELVARREQEKNEKVA' A
#
# COMPACT_ATOMS: atom_id res chain seq x y z
N LEU A 1 17.76 10.91 -10.21
CA LEU A 1 16.79 10.22 -11.11
C LEU A 1 16.87 8.73 -10.83
N GLY A 2 15.78 8.12 -10.38
CA GLY A 2 15.73 6.74 -9.88
C GLY A 2 16.20 5.67 -10.89
N ALA A 3 16.59 4.51 -10.38
CA ALA A 3 17.19 3.40 -11.12
C ALA A 3 16.48 3.13 -12.46
N LYS A 4 17.21 3.30 -13.57
CA LYS A 4 16.73 3.00 -14.92
C LYS A 4 16.52 1.48 -15.05
N GLY A 5 15.26 1.06 -15.24
CA GLY A 5 14.96 -0.21 -15.92
C GLY A 5 14.07 -1.21 -15.19
N ASN A 6 14.06 -1.28 -13.85
CA ASN A 6 13.45 -2.42 -13.14
C ASN A 6 12.59 -1.97 -11.94
N SER A 7 11.67 -1.04 -12.14
CA SER A 7 10.78 -0.57 -11.05
C SER A 7 9.33 -0.79 -11.44
N THR A 8 8.64 -1.68 -10.72
CA THR A 8 7.19 -1.81 -10.78
C THR A 8 6.54 -0.56 -10.21
N SER A 9 5.46 -0.09 -10.84
CA SER A 9 4.64 1.01 -10.33
C SER A 9 3.19 0.55 -10.25
N LEU A 10 2.53 0.81 -9.13
CA LEU A 10 1.08 0.68 -8.99
C LEU A 10 0.47 2.03 -9.36
N VAL A 11 -0.45 2.06 -10.31
CA VAL A 11 -1.06 3.31 -10.83
C VAL A 11 -2.57 3.16 -10.78
N GLY A 12 -3.23 4.07 -10.06
CA GLY A 12 -4.68 4.07 -9.83
C GLY A 12 -5.08 5.11 -8.80
N THR A 13 -6.33 5.07 -8.34
CA THR A 13 -6.78 5.85 -7.18
C THR A 13 -6.11 5.35 -5.89
N ALA A 14 -6.19 6.12 -4.81
CA ALA A 14 -5.61 5.71 -3.52
C ALA A 14 -6.22 4.40 -3.01
N GLU A 15 -7.51 4.19 -3.25
CA GLU A 15 -8.24 2.96 -2.92
C GLU A 15 -7.71 1.77 -3.73
N GLN A 16 -7.59 1.92 -5.05
CA GLN A 16 -7.08 0.86 -5.93
C GLN A 16 -5.63 0.47 -5.57
N VAL A 17 -4.79 1.45 -5.25
CA VAL A 17 -3.41 1.18 -4.83
C VAL A 17 -3.38 0.53 -3.44
N ALA A 18 -4.22 0.95 -2.51
CA ALA A 18 -4.31 0.33 -1.18
C ALA A 18 -4.78 -1.14 -1.26
N GLU A 19 -5.74 -1.44 -2.12
CA GLU A 19 -6.19 -2.82 -2.42
C GLU A 19 -5.04 -3.66 -2.98
N ALA A 20 -4.29 -3.14 -3.95
CA ALA A 20 -3.13 -3.84 -4.50
C ALA A 20 -2.03 -4.06 -3.45
N LEU A 21 -1.80 -3.11 -2.53
CA LEU A 21 -0.87 -3.31 -1.40
C LEU A 21 -1.38 -4.40 -0.44
N LEU A 22 -2.69 -4.51 -0.23
CA LEU A 22 -3.29 -5.57 0.57
C LEU A 22 -3.07 -6.96 -0.07
N ASP A 23 -3.13 -7.07 -1.40
CA ASP A 23 -2.81 -8.33 -2.09
C ASP A 23 -1.36 -8.78 -1.80
N TYR A 24 -0.39 -7.85 -1.82
CA TYR A 24 0.99 -8.17 -1.41
C TYR A 24 1.08 -8.55 0.08
N TYR A 25 0.29 -7.91 0.93
CA TYR A 25 0.21 -8.25 2.35
C TYR A 25 -0.30 -9.67 2.58
N ASP A 26 -1.30 -10.10 1.81
CA ASP A 26 -1.81 -11.48 1.87
C ASP A 26 -0.78 -12.52 1.43
N LEU A 27 0.14 -12.14 0.54
CA LEU A 27 1.30 -12.93 0.16
C LEU A 27 2.41 -12.93 1.23
N GLY A 28 2.23 -12.22 2.35
CA GLY A 28 3.16 -12.16 3.48
C GLY A 28 4.11 -10.97 3.48
N ILE A 29 3.96 -10.01 2.56
CA ILE A 29 4.80 -8.80 2.52
C ILE A 29 4.27 -7.75 3.52
N THR A 30 5.08 -7.40 4.51
CA THR A 30 4.65 -6.49 5.59
C THR A 30 5.32 -5.12 5.56
N THR A 31 6.34 -4.94 4.73
CA THR A 31 7.12 -3.70 4.65
C THR A 31 7.18 -3.22 3.21
N PHE A 32 6.75 -1.98 2.99
CA PHE A 32 6.73 -1.33 1.68
C PHE A 32 7.66 -0.12 1.67
N LEU A 33 8.54 -0.06 0.68
CA LEU A 33 9.35 1.13 0.38
C LEU A 33 8.78 1.80 -0.87
N ILE A 34 8.08 2.91 -0.69
CA ILE A 34 7.44 3.64 -1.79
C ILE A 34 8.34 4.81 -2.20
N ARG A 35 8.59 4.93 -3.51
CA ARG A 35 9.28 6.06 -4.11
C ARG A 35 8.36 6.72 -5.13
N GLY A 36 7.93 7.94 -4.83
CA GLY A 36 7.16 8.77 -5.74
C GLY A 36 7.96 9.28 -6.95
N PHE A 37 7.26 9.90 -7.89
CA PHE A 37 7.83 10.64 -9.01
C PHE A 37 8.11 12.10 -8.65
N ASP A 38 7.21 12.73 -7.87
CA ASP A 38 7.38 14.06 -7.27
C ASP A 38 7.47 13.91 -5.73
N PRO A 39 8.68 13.89 -5.15
CA PRO A 39 8.86 13.44 -3.77
C PRO A 39 8.06 14.20 -2.71
N LEU A 40 7.83 15.51 -2.86
CA LEU A 40 7.16 16.31 -1.85
C LEU A 40 5.64 16.12 -1.92
N GLU A 41 5.07 16.33 -3.11
CA GLU A 41 3.62 16.20 -3.31
C GLU A 41 3.17 14.75 -3.09
N ASP A 42 3.94 13.77 -3.59
CA ASP A 42 3.63 12.35 -3.39
C ASP A 42 3.65 11.97 -1.91
N ALA A 43 4.64 12.44 -1.14
CA ALA A 43 4.68 12.18 0.30
C ALA A 43 3.46 12.75 1.03
N VAL A 44 3.01 13.95 0.65
CA VAL A 44 1.82 14.59 1.21
C VAL A 44 0.56 13.80 0.84
N ASP A 45 0.41 13.41 -0.43
CA ASP A 45 -0.76 12.66 -0.91
C ASP A 45 -0.81 11.25 -0.32
N TYR A 46 0.34 10.56 -0.20
CA TYR A 46 0.41 9.25 0.45
C TYR A 46 0.03 9.34 1.92
N GLY A 47 0.53 10.36 2.63
CA GLY A 47 0.21 10.59 4.04
C GLY A 47 -1.27 10.89 4.27
N LYS A 48 -1.90 11.65 3.37
CA LYS A 48 -3.31 12.05 3.50
C LYS A 48 -4.29 10.95 3.08
N LYS A 49 -3.95 10.17 2.05
CA LYS A 49 -4.91 9.28 1.37
C LYS A 49 -4.48 7.81 1.47
N LEU A 50 -3.32 7.47 0.91
CA LEU A 50 -2.93 6.07 0.69
C LEU A 50 -2.61 5.30 1.98
N ILE A 51 -1.78 5.87 2.86
CA ILE A 51 -1.31 5.19 4.08
C ILE A 51 -2.47 4.91 5.05
N PRO A 52 -3.38 5.86 5.32
CA PRO A 52 -4.56 5.57 6.15
C PRO A 52 -5.43 4.44 5.60
N LEU A 53 -5.77 4.49 4.30
CA LEU A 53 -6.59 3.46 3.64
C LEU A 53 -5.94 2.07 3.72
N THR A 54 -4.64 1.98 3.44
CA THR A 54 -3.89 0.72 3.49
C THR A 54 -3.92 0.13 4.91
N ARG A 55 -3.72 0.96 5.94
CA ARG A 55 -3.75 0.52 7.35
C ARG A 55 -5.13 0.04 7.77
N GLU A 56 -6.18 0.72 7.33
CA GLU A 56 -7.56 0.33 7.60
C GLU A 56 -7.88 -1.04 6.99
N LEU A 57 -7.51 -1.27 5.73
CA LEU A 57 -7.73 -2.54 5.06
C LEU A 57 -6.96 -3.68 5.71
N VAL A 58 -5.69 -3.46 6.09
CA VAL A 58 -4.90 -4.45 6.83
C VAL A 58 -5.55 -4.78 8.18
N ALA A 59 -5.99 -3.77 8.94
CA ALA A 59 -6.65 -3.98 10.22
C ALA A 59 -7.93 -4.83 10.09
N ARG A 60 -8.77 -4.53 9.09
CA ARG A 60 -9.96 -5.34 8.78
C ARG A 60 -9.57 -6.78 8.41
N ARG A 61 -8.55 -6.96 7.57
CA ARG A 61 -8.10 -8.30 7.16
C ARG A 61 -7.62 -9.14 8.33
N GLU A 62 -6.89 -8.54 9.27
CA GLU A 62 -6.40 -9.24 10.45
C GLU A 62 -7.55 -9.59 11.42
N GLN A 63 -8.57 -8.74 11.54
CA GLN A 63 -9.80 -9.07 12.28
C GLN A 63 -10.51 -10.29 11.66
N GLU A 64 -10.73 -10.28 10.35
CA GLU A 64 -11.36 -11.39 9.63
C GLU A 64 -10.56 -12.71 9.75
N LYS A 65 -9.23 -12.65 9.76
CA LYS A 65 -8.39 -13.84 9.98
C LYS A 65 -8.55 -14.38 11.40
N ASN A 66 -8.55 -13.51 12.41
CA ASN A 66 -8.71 -13.92 13.81
C ASN A 66 -10.08 -14.55 14.07
N GLU A 67 -11.15 -14.01 13.47
CA GLU A 67 -12.50 -14.57 13.56
C GLU A 67 -12.62 -15.97 12.92
N LYS A 68 -11.88 -16.24 11.84
CA LYS A 68 -11.87 -17.56 11.18
C LYS A 68 -11.10 -18.63 11.97
N VAL A 69 -10.21 -18.23 12.86
CA VAL A 69 -9.37 -19.13 13.67
C VAL A 69 -10.04 -19.48 15.01
N ALA A 70 -10.94 -18.61 15.49
CA ALA A 70 -11.76 -18.82 16.70
C ALA A 70 -12.91 -19.80 16.46
#